data_AF-A0A945CJ10-F1
#
_entry.id   AF-A0A945CJ10-F1
#
_cell.length_a   1.000
_cell.length_b   1.000
_cell.length_c   1.000
_cell.angle_alpha   90.00
_cell.angle_beta   90.00
_cell.angle_gamma   90.00
#
_symmetry.space_group_name_H-M   'P 1'
#
loop_
_entity.id
_entity.type
_entity.pdbx_description
1 polymer ?
#
loop_
_entity_poly.entity_id
_entity_poly.type
_entity_poly.pdbx_seq_one_letter_code
_entity_poly.pdbx_strand_id
1 'polypeptide(L)' 'MLSIESTTNRFDGVLPDPEALPTDLQEFANRLVFSLDSWRREGLQVVWLEVPIAKPELIPLAVDAD' A
#
# COMPACT_ATOMS: atom_id res chain seq x y z
N MET A 1 6.00 6.69 -11.24
CA MET A 1 4.72 6.54 -10.50
C MET A 1 4.93 7.14 -9.11
N LEU A 2 3.87 7.58 -8.43
CA LEU A 2 3.98 8.05 -7.05
C LEU A 2 3.67 6.89 -6.10
N SER A 3 4.40 6.81 -4.99
CA SER A 3 4.12 5.86 -3.92
C SER A 3 2.77 6.20 -3.27
N ILE A 4 2.12 5.21 -2.66
CA ILE A 4 0.94 5.44 -1.83
C ILE A 4 1.36 6.31 -0.64
N GLU A 5 0.53 7.30 -0.31
CA GLU A 5 0.76 8.15 0.85
C GLU A 5 0.78 7.30 2.12
N SER A 6 1.84 7.47 2.92
CA SER A 6 2.09 6.59 4.05
C SER A 6 2.94 7.28 5.11
N THR A 7 2.80 6.84 6.35
CA THR A 7 3.73 7.17 7.43
C THR A 7 4.58 5.95 7.78
N THR A 8 5.72 6.16 8.41
CA THR A 8 6.55 5.08 8.98
C THR A 8 6.49 5.10 10.50
N ASN A 9 6.54 3.93 11.10
CA ASN A 9 6.66 3.80 12.56
C ASN A 9 8.13 3.64 12.98
N ARG A 10 8.36 3.61 14.30
CA ARG A 10 9.69 3.44 14.92
C ARG A 10 10.37 2.07 14.69
N PHE A 11 9.73 1.17 13.95
CA PHE A 11 10.19 -0.20 13.67
C PHE A 11 10.31 -0.44 12.15
N ASP A 12 10.52 0.61 11.38
CA ASP A 12 10.67 0.56 9.92
C ASP A 12 9.47 -0.08 9.20
N GLY A 13 8.28 0.01 9.81
CA GLY A 13 7.05 -0.45 9.20
C GLY A 13 6.22 0.71 8.65
N VAL A 14 5.50 0.44 7.56
CA VAL A 14 4.75 1.42 6.77
C VAL A 14 3.26 1.31 7.08
N LEU A 15 2.63 2.46 7.28
CA LEU A 15 1.19 2.61 7.43
C LEU A 15 0.66 3.52 6.31
N PRO A 16 0.19 2.95 5.18
CA PRO A 16 -0.50 3.69 4.14
C PRO A 16 -1.77 4.36 4.67
N ASP A 17 -2.08 5.57 4.19
CA ASP A 17 -3.33 6.24 4.54
C ASP A 17 -4.54 5.55 3.86
N PRO A 18 -5.49 4.99 4.64
CA PRO A 18 -6.66 4.28 4.10
C PRO A 18 -7.57 5.16 3.22
N GLU A 19 -7.66 6.46 3.53
CA GLU A 19 -8.50 7.41 2.80
C GLU A 19 -7.85 7.82 1.47
N ALA A 20 -6.51 7.79 1.42
CA ALA A 20 -5.73 8.09 0.22
C ALA A 20 -5.62 6.91 -0.77
N LEU A 21 -6.15 5.73 -0.43
CA LEU A 21 -6.12 4.57 -1.33
C LEU A 21 -6.92 4.85 -2.61
N PRO A 22 -6.31 4.66 -3.81
CA PRO A 22 -7.03 4.80 -5.08
C PRO A 22 -8.30 3.97 -5.10
N THR A 23 -9.38 4.55 -5.62
CA THR A 23 -10.67 3.84 -5.80
C THR A 23 -10.67 3.03 -7.09
N ASP A 24 -9.84 3.41 -8.07
CA ASP A 24 -9.63 2.61 -9.28
C ASP A 24 -8.75 1.40 -8.97
N LEU A 25 -9.24 0.21 -9.34
CA LEU A 25 -8.60 -1.07 -9.01
C LEU A 25 -7.23 -1.23 -9.69
N GLN A 26 -7.13 -0.82 -10.96
CA GLN A 26 -5.89 -0.96 -11.72
C GLN A 26 -4.85 0.04 -11.24
N GLU A 27 -5.27 1.26 -10.92
CA GLU A 27 -4.41 2.27 -10.31
C GLU A 27 -3.89 1.81 -8.95
N PHE A 28 -4.76 1.28 -8.07
CA PHE A 28 -4.36 0.74 -6.78
C PHE A 28 -3.30 -0.37 -6.95
N ALA A 29 -3.55 -1.37 -7.78
CA ALA A 29 -2.63 -2.48 -8.00
C ALA A 29 -1.25 -1.99 -8.48
N ASN A 30 -1.22 -1.12 -9.49
CA ASN A 30 0.03 -0.57 -10.03
C ASN A 30 0.77 0.26 -8.98
N ARG A 31 0.05 1.08 -8.20
CA ARG A 31 0.67 1.92 -7.17
C ARG A 31 1.19 1.07 -6.02
N LEU A 32 0.47 0.03 -5.62
CA LEU A 32 0.89 -0.87 -4.54
C LEU A 32 2.20 -1.58 -4.90
N VAL A 33 2.29 -2.18 -6.09
CA VAL A 33 3.54 -2.81 -6.58
C VAL A 33 4.69 -1.82 -6.57
N PHE A 34 4.49 -0.62 -7.14
CA PHE A 34 5.51 0.41 -7.15
C PHE A 34 5.93 0.85 -5.73
N SER A 35 4.98 0.96 -4.82
CA SER A 35 5.22 1.39 -3.43
C SER A 35 6.00 0.34 -2.66
N LEU A 36 5.61 -0.94 -2.76
CA LEU A 36 6.33 -2.06 -2.16
C LEU A 36 7.79 -2.12 -2.62
N ASP A 37 8.04 -1.94 -3.92
CA ASP A 37 9.40 -1.87 -4.47
C ASP A 37 10.20 -0.65 -3.95
N SER A 38 9.55 0.49 -3.72
CA SER A 38 10.21 1.67 -3.14
C SER A 38 10.55 1.44 -1.67
N TRP A 39 9.56 1.04 -0.88
CA TRP A 39 9.71 0.81 0.55
C TRP A 39 10.73 -0.29 0.86
N ARG A 40 10.76 -1.36 0.06
CA ARG A 40 11.77 -2.42 0.17
C ARG A 40 13.18 -1.90 -0.11
N ARG A 41 13.36 -0.99 -1.08
CA ARG A 41 14.66 -0.33 -1.35
C ARG A 41 15.06 0.66 -0.27
N GLU A 42 14.09 1.24 0.43
CA GLU A 42 14.31 2.13 1.58
C GLU A 42 14.62 1.35 2.87
N GLY A 43 14.52 0.02 2.86
CA GLY A 43 14.82 -0.86 4.00
C GLY A 43 13.64 -1.08 4.96
N LEU A 44 12.44 -0.66 4.56
CA LEU A 44 11.22 -0.83 5.35
C LEU A 44 10.78 -2.30 5.31
N GLN A 45 10.38 -2.82 6.46
CA GLN A 45 10.31 -4.27 6.69
C GLN A 45 8.90 -4.85 6.55
N VAL A 46 7.88 -4.04 6.81
CA VAL A 46 6.49 -4.50 6.90
C VAL A 46 5.55 -3.38 6.50
N VAL A 47 4.43 -3.73 5.86
CA VAL A 47 3.37 -2.80 5.50
C VAL A 47 2.08 -3.27 6.15
N TRP A 48 1.43 -2.39 6.91
CA TRP A 48 0.08 -2.65 7.42
C TRP A 48 -0.91 -1.88 6.58
N LEU A 49 -1.52 -2.56 5.61
CA LEU A 49 -2.56 -2.00 4.78
C LEU A 49 -3.92 -2.12 5.47
N GLU A 50 -4.45 -0.98 5.92
CA GLU A 50 -5.84 -0.88 6.36
C GLU A 50 -6.74 -0.59 5.16
N VAL A 51 -7.70 -1.47 4.90
CA VAL A 51 -8.65 -1.34 3.78
C VAL A 51 -10.01 -0.91 4.32
N PRO A 52 -10.56 0.24 3.88
CA PRO A 52 -11.91 0.65 4.25
C PRO A 52 -12.93 -0.43 3.88
N ILE A 53 -13.93 -0.67 4.74
CA ILE A 53 -14.97 -1.69 4.50
C ILE A 53 -15.77 -1.44 3.21
N ALA A 54 -15.77 -0.19 2.72
CA ALA A 54 -16.39 0.22 1.46
C ALA A 54 -15.58 -0.16 0.20
N LYS A 55 -14.33 -0.63 0.36
CA LYS A 55 -13.42 -0.98 -0.73
C LYS A 55 -12.88 -2.43 -0.59
N PRO A 56 -13.73 -3.45 -0.35
CA PRO A 56 -13.25 -4.82 -0.13
C PRO A 56 -12.56 -5.40 -1.37
N GLU A 57 -12.88 -4.88 -2.56
CA GLU A 57 -12.29 -5.22 -3.86
C GLU A 57 -10.75 -5.05 -3.89
N LEU A 58 -10.19 -4.22 -3.01
CA LEU A 58 -8.74 -3.97 -2.94
C LEU A 58 -7.98 -5.11 -2.24
N ILE A 59 -8.67 -5.90 -1.41
CA ILE A 59 -8.06 -7.01 -0.64
C ILE A 59 -7.41 -8.05 -1.56
N PRO A 60 -8.10 -8.64 -2.56
CA PRO A 60 -7.46 -9.63 -3.43
C PRO A 60 -6.25 -9.04 -4.19
N LEU A 61 -6.34 -7.78 -4.63
CA LEU A 61 -5.22 -7.11 -5.31
C LEU A 61 -4.01 -6.92 -4.40
N ALA A 62 -4.24 -6.70 -3.10
CA ALA A 62 -3.16 -6.58 -2.13
C ALA A 62 -2.52 -7.93 -1.79
N VAL A 63 -3.30 -9.02 -1.83
CA VAL A 63 -2.79 -10.39 -1.65
C VAL A 63 -1.93 -10.82 -2.84
N ASP A 64 -2.31 -10.45 -4.07
CA ASP A 64 -1.58 -10.80 -5.29
C ASP A 64 -0.29 -9.97 -5.52
N ALA A 65 -0.07 -8.92 -4.73
CA ALA A 65 1.01 -7.95 -4.95
C ALA A 65 2.39 -8.38 -4.40
N ASP A 66 2.50 -9.51 -3.68
CA ASP A 66 3.75 -10.07 -3.16
C ASP A 66 3.85 -11.60 -3.41
#